data_AF-A0A522WFX1-F1
#
_entry.id   AF-A0A522WFX1-F1
#
_cell.length_a   1.000
_cell.length_b   1.000
_cell.length_c   1.000
_cell.angle_alpha   90.00
_cell.angle_beta   90.00
_cell.angle_gamma   90.00
#
_symmetry.space_group_name_H-M   'P 1'
#
loop_
_entity.id
_entity.type
_entity.pdbx_description
1 polymer ?
#
loop_
_entity_poly.entity_id
_entity_poly.type
_entity_poly.pdbx_seq_one_letter_code
_entity_poly.pdbx_strand_id
1 'polypeptide(L)' 'MDRNLALLIIFSICIAGPCWVFMACGKASISALGRNPSSAPRIFTAMIILLVFAESAAIIAMLIVFQLFS' A
#
# COMPACT_ATOMS: atom_id res chain seq x y z
N MET A 1 -6.64 8.34 -26.12
CA MET A 1 -6.54 8.96 -24.77
C MET A 1 -5.30 9.81 -24.77
N ASP A 2 -5.39 11.06 -24.31
CA ASP A 2 -4.20 11.89 -24.11
C ASP A 2 -3.23 11.20 -23.15
N ARG A 3 -1.94 11.20 -23.50
CA ARG A 3 -0.85 10.60 -22.69
C ARG A 3 -0.93 11.03 -21.23
N ASN A 4 -1.24 12.30 -21.01
CA ASN A 4 -1.36 12.89 -19.68
C ASN A 4 -2.54 12.32 -18.88
N LEU A 5 -3.65 12.01 -19.55
CA LEU A 5 -4.84 11.45 -18.92
C LEU A 5 -4.62 9.98 -18.51
N ALA A 6 -3.88 9.21 -19.32
CA ALA A 6 -3.47 7.86 -18.95
C ALA A 6 -2.53 7.85 -17.73
N LEU A 7 -1.52 8.73 -17.70
CA LEU A 7 -0.61 8.87 -16.56
C LEU A 7 -1.35 9.23 -15.27
N LEU A 8 -2.29 10.18 -15.35
CA LEU A 8 -3.07 10.64 -14.21
C LEU A 8 -3.87 9.48 -13.59
N ILE A 9 -4.56 8.69 -14.42
CA ILE A 9 -5.33 7.52 -13.96
C ILE A 9 -4.41 6.49 -13.29
N ILE A 10 -3.29 6.15 -13.93
CA ILE A 10 -2.42 5.10 -13.41
C ILE A 10 -1.76 5.52 -12.09
N PHE A 11 -1.30 6.77 -11.98
CA PHE A 11 -0.76 7.29 -10.71
C PHE A 11 -1.82 7.34 -9.61
N SER A 12 -3.05 7.72 -9.95
CA SER A 12 -4.16 7.73 -8.99
C SER A 12 -4.40 6.33 -8.41
N ILE A 13 -4.40 5.30 -9.26
CA ILE A 13 -4.59 3.90 -8.83
C ILE A 13 -3.39 3.40 -8.03
N CYS A 14 -2.16 3.72 -8.46
CA CYS A 14 -0.94 3.30 -7.77
C CYS A 14 -0.83 3.88 -6.35
N ILE A 15 -1.43 5.03 -6.08
CA ILE A 15 -1.47 5.65 -4.75
C ILE A 15 -2.68 5.15 -3.96
N ALA A 16 -3.86 5.09 -4.59
CA ALA A 16 -5.09 4.67 -3.90
C ALA A 16 -5.02 3.22 -3.39
N GLY A 17 -4.36 2.33 -4.14
CA GLY A 17 -4.16 0.92 -3.77
C GLY A 17 -3.47 0.74 -2.40
N PRO A 18 -2.21 1.18 -2.23
CA PRO A 18 -1.52 1.08 -0.95
C PRO A 18 -2.25 1.86 0.14
N CYS A 19 -2.80 3.06 -0.12
CA CYS A 19 -3.59 3.78 0.90
C CYS A 19 -4.75 2.94 1.46
N TRP A 20 -5.45 2.17 0.62
CA TRP A 20 -6.51 1.28 1.06
C TRP A 20 -5.97 0.14 1.94
N VAL A 21 -4.85 -0.46 1.54
CA VAL A 21 -4.19 -1.52 2.33
C VAL A 21 -3.75 -0.98 3.69
N PHE A 22 -3.20 0.23 3.74
CA PHE A 22 -2.78 0.89 4.98
C PHE A 22 -3.98 1.12 5.90
N MET A 23 -5.11 1.59 5.37
CA MET A 23 -6.34 1.76 6.13
C MET A 23 -6.83 0.43 6.73
N ALA A 24 -6.94 -0.61 5.90
CA ALA A 24 -7.43 -1.91 6.32
C ALA A 24 -6.50 -2.56 7.36
N CYS A 25 -5.19 -2.53 7.12
CA CYS A 25 -4.19 -3.09 8.02
C CYS A 25 -4.14 -2.32 9.34
N GLY A 26 -4.19 -0.98 9.32
CA GLY A 26 -4.25 -0.15 10.52
C GLY A 26 -5.46 -0.47 11.39
N LYS A 27 -6.66 -0.56 10.81
CA LYS A 27 -7.89 -0.94 11.54
C LYS A 27 -7.78 -2.34 12.15
N ALA A 28 -7.27 -3.31 11.39
CA ALA A 28 -7.10 -4.67 11.86
C ALA A 28 -6.09 -4.76 13.02
N SER A 29 -4.95 -4.07 12.90
CA SER A 29 -3.91 -4.01 13.92
C SER A 29 -4.43 -3.39 15.22
N ILE A 30 -5.18 -2.28 15.15
CA ILE A 30 -5.76 -1.64 16.34
C ILE A 30 -6.77 -2.57 17.03
N SER A 31 -7.65 -3.22 16.26
CA SER A 31 -8.63 -4.16 16.82
C SER A 31 -7.96 -5.40 17.45
N ALA A 32 -6.89 -5.92 16.84
CA ALA A 32 -6.13 -7.04 17.37
C ALA A 32 -5.38 -6.67 18.66
N LEU A 33 -4.75 -5.49 18.70
CA LEU A 33 -4.05 -4.97 19.87
C LEU A 33 -5.01 -4.77 21.05
N GLY A 34 -6.21 -4.24 20.78
CA GLY A 34 -7.24 -4.03 21.80
C GLY A 34 -7.76 -5.34 22.42
N ARG A 35 -7.70 -6.45 21.69
CA ARG A 35 -8.05 -7.78 22.20
C ARG A 35 -6.89 -8.47 22.94
N ASN A 36 -5.65 -8.28 22.50
CA ASN A 36 -4.47 -8.94 23.05
C ASN A 36 -3.24 -8.00 23.07
N PRO A 37 -3.10 -7.14 24.10
CA PRO A 37 -2.02 -6.15 24.15
C PRO A 37 -0.62 -6.79 24.30
N SER A 38 -0.52 -7.97 24.90
CA SER A 38 0.74 -8.72 25.04
C SER A 38 1.31 -9.21 23.71
N SER A 39 0.48 -9.29 22.66
CA SER A 39 0.90 -9.73 21.32
C SER A 39 1.36 -8.58 20.41
N ALA A 40 1.48 -7.36 20.95
CA ALA A 40 1.89 -6.17 20.21
C ALA A 40 3.13 -6.32 19.31
N PRO A 41 4.27 -6.87 19.78
CA PRO A 41 5.45 -7.01 18.93
C PRO A 41 5.16 -7.88 17.69
N ARG A 42 4.39 -8.96 17.84
CA ARG A 42 4.05 -9.84 16.71
C ARG A 42 3.09 -9.17 15.72
N ILE A 43 2.13 -8.40 16.21
CA ILE A 43 1.17 -7.66 15.38
C ILE A 43 1.89 -6.57 14.58
N PHE A 44 2.77 -5.80 15.22
CA PHE A 44 3.53 -4.76 14.52
C PHE A 44 4.51 -5.32 13.50
N THR A 45 5.20 -6.43 13.79
CA THR A 45 6.06 -7.08 12.79
C THR A 45 5.26 -7.52 11.57
N ALA A 46 4.11 -8.17 11.76
CA ALA A 46 3.26 -8.59 10.64
C ALA A 46 2.72 -7.38 9.85
N MET A 47 2.29 -6.33 10.54
CA MET A 47 1.81 -5.09 9.92
C MET A 47 2.91 -4.45 9.05
N ILE A 48 4.12 -4.27 9.60
CA ILE A 48 5.23 -3.64 8.87
C ILE A 48 5.58 -4.43 7.62
N ILE A 49 5.69 -5.77 7.73
CA ILE A 49 5.98 -6.62 6.56
C ILE A 49 4.91 -6.42 5.48
N LEU A 50 3.63 -6.46 5.86
CA LEU A 50 2.53 -6.31 4.91
C LEU A 50 2.53 -4.93 4.23
N LEU A 51 2.78 -3.86 4.99
CA LEU A 51 2.89 -2.49 4.46
C LEU A 51 4.07 -2.34 3.50
N VAL A 52 5.23 -2.94 3.80
CA VAL A 52 6.40 -2.93 2.91
C VAL A 52 6.10 -3.63 1.59
N PHE A 53 5.40 -4.77 1.62
CA PHE A 53 4.99 -5.46 0.39
C PHE A 53 4.00 -4.64 -0.44
N ALA A 54 3.04 -3.97 0.21
CA ALA A 54 2.07 -3.10 -0.45
C ALA A 54 2.76 -1.92 -1.17
N GLU A 55 3.70 -1.25 -0.48
CA GLU A 55 4.48 -0.16 -1.08
C GLU A 55 5.41 -0.65 -2.18
N SER A 56 6.04 -1.82 -2.01
CA SER A 56 6.91 -2.41 -3.03
C SER A 56 6.16 -2.64 -4.34
N ALA A 57 4.92 -3.15 -4.28
CA ALA A 57 4.06 -3.31 -5.45
C ALA A 57 3.74 -1.97 -6.13
N ALA A 58 3.44 -0.92 -5.35
CA ALA A 58 3.16 0.41 -5.88
C ALA A 58 4.39 1.03 -6.57
N ILE A 59 5.58 0.88 -5.98
CA ILE A 59 6.84 1.35 -6.57
C ILE A 59 7.13 0.63 -7.88
N ILE A 60 6.99 -0.70 -7.93
CA ILE A 60 7.18 -1.48 -9.17
C ILE A 60 6.22 -1.02 -10.26
N ALA A 61 4.94 -0.82 -9.93
CA ALA A 61 3.96 -0.31 -10.88
C ALA A 61 4.36 1.08 -11.41
N MET A 62 4.84 1.97 -10.53
CA MET A 62 5.30 3.30 -10.92
C MET A 62 6.50 3.23 -11.87
N LEU A 63 7.45 2.34 -11.64
CA LEU A 63 8.62 2.13 -12.51
C LEU A 63 8.21 1.63 -13.90
N ILE A 64 7.26 0.69 -13.98
CA ILE A 64 6.73 0.19 -15.25
C ILE A 64 6.09 1.32 -16.06
N VAL A 65 5.31 2.19 -15.40
CA VAL A 65 4.70 3.36 -16.03
C VAL A 65 5.76 4.32 -16.55
N PHE A 66 6.80 4.61 -15.76
CA PHE A 66 7.90 5.44 -16.22
C PHE A 66 8.58 4.89 -17.48
N GLN A 67 8.77 3.57 -17.56
CA GLN A 67 9.35 2.93 -18.75
C GLN A 67 8.43 2.92 -19.96
N LEU A 68 7.12 2.79 -19.76
CA LEU A 68 6.13 2.80 -20.86
C LEU A 68 5.92 4.19 -21.49
N PHE A 69 6.17 5.25 -20.73
CA PHE A 69 5.94 6.63 -21.16
C PHE A 69 7.24 7.45 -21.35
N SER A 70 8.40 6.79 -21.26
CA SER A 70 9.71 7.34 -21.62
C SER A 70 9.93 7.45 -23.12
#